data_AF-A0A956IYM9-F1
#
_entry.id   AF-A0A956IYM9-F1
#
_cell.length_a   1.000
_cell.length_b   1.000
_cell.length_c   1.000
_cell.angle_alpha   90.00
_cell.angle_beta   90.00
_cell.angle_gamma   90.00
#
_symmetry.space_group_name_H-M   'P 1'
#
loop_
_entity.id
_entity.type
_entity.pdbx_description
1 polymer ?
#
loop_
_entity_poly.entity_id
_entity_poly.type
_entity_poly.pdbx_seq_one_letter_code
_entity_poly.pdbx_strand_id
1 'polypeptide(L)' 'QPCLDGGGCDTGLTCSPIGTCVVDLIPEVHAGASVDILLGQRWSVGATLRYFALLRDPASIPTYVIGALRAGIRF' A
#
# COMPACT_ATOMS: atom_id res chain seq x y z
N GLN A 1 -3.24 13.45 -21.11
CA GLN A 1 -4.56 14.11 -21.09
C GLN A 1 -4.37 15.55 -20.65
N PRO A 2 -5.05 16.54 -21.27
CA PRO A 2 -5.10 17.91 -20.76
C PRO A 2 -5.86 17.98 -19.43
N CYS A 3 -5.49 18.91 -18.55
CA CYS A 3 -6.20 19.07 -17.28
C CYS A 3 -7.64 19.58 -17.49
N LEU A 4 -8.53 19.21 -16.56
CA LEU A 4 -9.90 19.74 -16.50
C LEU A 4 -9.91 21.20 -16.06
N ASP A 5 -10.97 21.94 -16.39
CA ASP A 5 -11.17 23.31 -15.93
C ASP A 5 -11.16 23.36 -14.39
N GLY A 6 -10.17 24.06 -13.82
CA GLY A 6 -9.87 24.08 -12.39
C GLY A 6 -8.64 23.28 -11.95
N GLY A 7 -7.88 22.71 -12.89
CA GLY A 7 -6.62 22.00 -12.60
C GLY A 7 -6.81 20.57 -12.11
N GLY A 8 -8.00 20.00 -12.28
CA GLY A 8 -8.32 18.63 -11.92
C GLY A 8 -7.80 17.61 -12.95
N CYS A 9 -7.54 16.40 -12.49
CA CYS A 9 -7.20 15.23 -13.33
C CYS A 9 -7.94 14.00 -12.79
N ASP A 10 -8.00 12.94 -13.61
CA ASP A 10 -8.55 11.65 -13.16
C ASP A 10 -7.75 11.07 -11.99
N THR A 11 -8.40 10.19 -11.22
CA THR A 11 -7.83 9.59 -10.02
C THR A 11 -6.47 8.94 -10.31
N GLY A 12 -5.43 9.33 -9.56
CA GLY A 12 -4.05 8.86 -9.73
C GLY A 12 -3.19 9.72 -10.67
N LEU A 13 -3.73 10.84 -11.16
CA LEU A 13 -3.00 11.83 -11.95
C LEU A 13 -3.01 13.20 -11.24
N THR A 14 -1.95 13.99 -11.43
CA THR A 14 -1.90 15.41 -11.02
C THR A 14 -1.73 16.31 -12.23
N CYS A 15 -2.25 17.54 -12.16
CA CYS A 15 -2.05 18.51 -13.21
C CYS A 15 -0.64 19.14 -13.11
N SER A 16 0.19 18.88 -14.12
CA SER A 16 1.52 19.48 -14.26
C SER A 16 1.41 20.98 -14.60
N PRO A 17 2.42 21.82 -14.29
CA PRO A 17 2.42 23.25 -14.63
C PRO A 17 2.27 23.55 -16.13
N ILE A 18 2.54 22.58 -17.00
CA ILE A 18 2.37 22.67 -18.46
C ILE A 18 0.97 22.23 -18.94
N GLY A 19 0.00 22.07 -18.03
CA GLY A 19 -1.40 21.79 -18.37
C GLY A 19 -1.69 20.34 -18.78
N THR A 20 -0.81 19.41 -18.43
CA THR A 20 -0.96 17.98 -18.72
C THR A 20 -1.09 17.17 -17.45
N CYS A 21 -2.02 16.21 -17.43
CA CYS A 21 -2.16 15.25 -16.35
C CYS A 21 -1.00 14.24 -16.43
N VAL A 22 -0.19 14.19 -15.38
CA VAL A 22 0.93 13.27 -15.20
C VAL A 22 0.64 12.30 -14.06
N VAL A 23 1.29 11.14 -14.07
CA VAL A 23 1.12 10.13 -13.03
C VAL A 23 1.55 10.68 -11.68
N ASP A 24 0.65 10.64 -10.69
CA ASP A 24 0.97 10.93 -9.30
C ASP A 24 1.65 9.70 -8.69
N LEU A 25 2.98 9.69 -8.68
CA LEU A 25 3.73 8.65 -7.97
C LEU A 25 3.66 8.97 -6.48
N ILE A 26 2.72 8.37 -5.77
CA ILE A 26 2.62 8.47 -4.32
C ILE A 26 3.53 7.39 -3.71
N PRO A 27 4.68 7.74 -3.13
CA PRO A 27 5.53 6.74 -2.49
C PRO A 27 4.79 6.13 -1.29
N GLU A 28 4.73 4.79 -1.27
CA GLU A 28 4.16 4.03 -0.16
C GLU A 28 5.29 3.26 0.53
N VAL A 29 5.39 3.40 1.85
CA VAL A 29 6.27 2.55 2.68
C VAL A 29 5.41 1.61 3.52
N HIS A 30 5.89 0.39 3.68
CA HIS A 30 5.24 -0.58 4.55
C HIS A 30 6.25 -1.28 5.44
N ALA A 31 5.84 -1.54 6.68
CA ALA A 31 6.59 -2.30 7.65
C ALA A 31 5.65 -3.29 8.33
N GLY A 32 6.14 -4.48 8.66
CA GLY A 32 5.27 -5.49 9.25
C GLY A 32 6.05 -6.58 9.93
N ALA A 33 5.33 -7.35 10.72
CA ALA A 33 5.83 -8.54 11.39
C ALA A 33 4.94 -9.72 11.04
N SER A 34 5.56 -10.89 10.98
CA SER A 34 4.86 -12.15 10.76
C SER A 34 5.39 -13.20 11.70
N VAL A 35 4.48 -14.00 12.25
CA VAL A 35 4.81 -15.15 13.08
C VAL A 35 4.18 -16.38 12.44
N ASP A 36 4.98 -17.42 12.25
CA ASP A 36 4.55 -18.72 11.75
C ASP A 36 4.93 -19.78 12.78
N ILE A 37 3.95 -20.62 13.14
CA ILE A 37 4.11 -21.75 14.05
C ILE A 37 4.00 -23.02 13.22
N LEU A 38 5.06 -23.83 13.28
CA LEU A 38 5.06 -25.16 12.67
C LEU A 38 4.26 -26.13 13.55
N LEU A 39 3.23 -26.75 12.98
CA LEU A 39 2.43 -27.79 13.60
C LEU A 39 2.90 -29.16 13.08
N GLY A 40 3.68 -29.85 13.91
CA GLY A 40 4.33 -31.09 13.53
C GLY A 40 5.41 -30.87 12.47
N GLN A 41 5.48 -31.75 11.47
CA GLN A 41 6.49 -31.66 10.38
C GLN A 41 5.91 -31.20 9.03
N ARG A 42 4.58 -31.04 8.95
CA ARG A 42 3.87 -30.88 7.68
C ARG A 42 2.98 -29.64 7.60
N TRP A 43 2.56 -29.09 8.73
CA TRP A 43 1.61 -27.99 8.75
C TRP A 43 2.25 -26.74 9.36
N SER A 44 1.80 -25.58 8.92
CA SER A 44 2.17 -24.29 9.50
C SER A 44 0.94 -23.41 9.58
N VAL A 45 0.81 -22.68 10.67
CA VAL A 45 -0.20 -21.64 10.84
C VAL A 45 0.50 -20.36 11.24
N GLY A 46 0.08 -19.24 10.67
CA GLY A 46 0.73 -17.98 10.90
C GLY A 46 -0.22 -16.80 10.87
N ALA A 47 0.27 -15.71 11.42
CA ALA A 47 -0.38 -14.41 11.36
C ALA A 47 0.62 -13.38 10.83
N THR A 48 0.11 -12.42 10.09
CA THR A 48 0.89 -11.28 9.59
C THR A 48 0.15 -10.01 9.90
N LEU A 49 0.90 -9.02 10.38
CA LEU A 49 0.44 -7.64 10.52
C LEU A 49 1.36 -6.76 9.68
N ARG A 50 0.77 -5.93 8.80
CA ARG A 50 1.51 -5.00 7.95
C ARG A 50 0.90 -3.61 8.05
N TYR A 51 1.73 -2.65 8.38
CA TYR A 51 1.44 -1.22 8.43
C TYR A 51 1.85 -0.57 7.12
N PHE A 52 1.01 0.30 6.60
CA PHE A 52 1.24 1.04 5.35
C PHE A 52 1.12 2.53 5.63
N ALA A 53 2.03 3.31 5.05
CA ALA A 53 2.04 4.76 5.13
C ALA A 53 2.24 5.36 3.73
N LEU A 54 1.32 6.23 3.32
CA LEU A 54 1.42 6.97 2.06
C LEU A 54 2.17 8.29 2.30
N LEU A 55 3.34 8.46 1.69
CA LEU A 55 4.15 9.66 1.79
C LEU A 55 3.64 10.70 0.77
N ARG A 56 2.40 11.15 0.94
CA ARG A 56 1.79 12.18 0.07
C ARG A 56 1.86 13.58 0.66
N ASP A 57 1.61 13.69 1.97
CA ASP A 57 1.63 14.96 2.70
C ASP A 57 2.26 14.74 4.09
N PRO A 58 3.37 15.42 4.43
CA PRO A 58 3.98 15.30 5.75
C PRO A 58 3.09 15.85 6.89
N ALA A 59 2.08 16.68 6.60
CA ALA A 59 1.14 17.18 7.59
C ALA A 59 0.06 16.16 7.98
N SER A 60 -0.28 15.23 7.08
CA SER A 60 -1.20 14.13 7.37
C SER A 60 -0.80 12.89 6.56
N ILE A 61 0.03 12.04 7.15
CA ILE A 61 0.42 10.78 6.54
C ILE A 61 -0.77 9.81 6.68
N PRO A 62 -1.47 9.44 5.60
CA PRO A 62 -2.55 8.47 5.66
C PRO A 62 -1.94 7.09 5.95
N THR A 63 -2.41 6.45 7.01
CA THR A 63 -1.86 5.17 7.47
C THR A 63 -2.96 4.14 7.63
N TYR A 64 -2.71 2.91 7.18
CA TYR A 64 -3.64 1.80 7.36
C TYR A 64 -2.92 0.51 7.72
N VAL A 65 -3.65 -0.44 8.28
CA VAL A 65 -3.13 -1.73 8.76
C VAL A 65 -3.88 -2.86 8.08
N ILE A 66 -3.14 -3.84 7.57
CA ILE A 66 -3.68 -5.10 7.05
C ILE A 66 -3.21 -6.23 7.97
N GLY A 67 -4.17 -7.03 8.43
CA GLY A 67 -3.95 -8.29 9.12
C GLY A 67 -4.32 -9.47 8.22
N ALA A 68 -3.54 -10.55 8.29
CA ALA A 68 -3.83 -11.78 7.56
C ALA A 68 -3.52 -13.02 8.42
N LEU A 69 -4.35 -14.05 8.27
CA LEU A 69 -4.08 -15.41 8.76
C LEU A 69 -3.58 -16.26 7.59
N ARG A 70 -2.57 -17.09 7.85
CA ARG A 70 -1.94 -17.97 6.86
C ARG A 70 -1.97 -19.41 7.35
N ALA A 71 -2.21 -20.34 6.45
CA ALA A 71 -2.05 -21.76 6.68
C ALA A 71 -1.25 -22.35 5.51
N GLY A 72 -0.26 -23.18 5.83
CA GLY A 72 0.61 -23.80 4.83
C GLY A 72 0.80 -25.28 5.12
N ILE A 73 0.95 -26.07 4.05
CA ILE A 73 1.27 -27.50 4.11
C ILE A 73 2.58 -27.76 3.33
N ARG A 74 3.45 -28.61 3.86
CA ARG A 74 4.70 -29.07 3.24
C ARG A 74 4.63 -30.58 3.04
N PHE A 75 5.01 -31.04 1.84
CA PHE A 75 5.07 -32.44 1.45
C PHE A 75 6.52 -32.92 1.36
#